data_AF-A0A958PBS1-F1
#
_entry.id   AF-A0A958PBS1-F1
#
_cell.length_a   1.000
_cell.length_b   1.000
_cell.length_c   1.000
_cell.angle_alpha   90.00
_cell.angle_beta   90.00
_cell.angle_gamma   90.00
#
_symmetry.space_group_name_H-M   'P 1'
#
loop_
_entity.id
_entity.type
_entity.pdbx_description
1 polymer ?
#
loop_
_entity_poly.entity_id
_entity_poly.type
_entity_poly.pdbx_seq_one_letter_code
_entity_poly.pdbx_strand_id
1 'polypeptide(L)'
;MTKNFNIFKISLAFVLSLSFSLPLLAQGQDEISYPELEVTPRASERLKIEAQKEKSGEHPWYAYNLPIQVSALSTLVGGLALTSNQPTFSGIGDTLERDKKLTSASQAASFGLMVGAIWLGYTAYMQTTYSPYQDAYKTISKQAGSNKREQLTKERLAEERLAEPARIHRRMAYFSVLTNLGASAFMVENSEGDPRILAAFSAAVSLLPLFFDSHWEAVYNKHQEYKKKIYGPVAYSFLFQDPDKSFHPGIGLKIQF
;
A
#
# COMPACT_ATOMS: atom_id res chain seq x y z
N MET A 1 -11.85 31.47 -73.08
CA MET A 1 -10.63 30.75 -72.68
C MET A 1 -10.63 30.48 -71.16
N THR A 2 -11.73 29.98 -70.57
CA THR A 2 -11.94 29.94 -69.10
C THR A 2 -12.88 28.81 -68.64
N LYS A 3 -12.75 27.58 -69.17
CA LYS A 3 -13.56 26.42 -68.70
C LYS A 3 -12.76 25.23 -68.13
N ASN A 4 -11.43 25.24 -68.22
CA ASN A 4 -10.62 24.07 -67.81
C ASN A 4 -10.08 24.12 -66.37
N PHE A 5 -10.29 25.21 -65.62
CA PHE A 5 -9.71 25.38 -64.29
C PHE A 5 -10.53 24.75 -63.14
N ASN A 6 -11.80 24.41 -63.38
CA ASN A 6 -12.67 23.83 -62.34
C ASN A 6 -12.54 22.31 -62.21
N ILE A 7 -12.20 21.59 -63.28
CA ILE A 7 -12.08 20.12 -63.25
C ILE A 7 -10.86 19.70 -62.43
N PHE A 8 -9.77 20.48 -62.48
CA PHE A 8 -8.55 20.19 -61.72
C PHE A 8 -8.72 20.37 -60.21
N LYS A 9 -9.55 21.34 -59.78
CA LYS A 9 -9.84 21.58 -58.35
C LYS A 9 -10.72 20.49 -57.74
N ILE A 10 -11.64 19.92 -58.52
CA ILE A 10 -12.53 18.84 -58.05
C ILE A 10 -11.75 17.52 -57.92
N SER A 11 -10.85 17.20 -58.86
CA SER A 11 -9.98 16.01 -58.74
C SER A 11 -8.98 16.13 -57.58
N LEU A 12 -8.40 17.30 -57.33
CA LEU A 12 -7.46 17.49 -56.22
C LEU A 12 -8.15 17.36 -54.85
N ALA A 13 -9.38 17.90 -54.72
CA ALA A 13 -10.18 17.74 -53.51
C ALA A 13 -10.59 16.28 -53.26
N PHE A 14 -10.93 15.53 -54.31
CA PHE A 14 -11.32 14.12 -54.20
C PHE A 14 -10.14 13.19 -53.82
N VAL A 15 -8.95 13.46 -54.35
CA VAL A 15 -7.72 12.71 -54.00
C VAL A 15 -7.25 13.04 -52.58
N LEU A 16 -7.37 14.30 -52.13
CA LEU A 16 -7.10 14.66 -50.72
C LEU A 16 -8.13 14.08 -49.74
N SER A 17 -9.40 13.96 -50.12
CA SER A 17 -10.42 13.32 -49.27
C SER A 17 -10.25 11.80 -49.16
N LEU A 18 -9.79 11.12 -50.22
CA LEU A 18 -9.52 9.67 -50.15
C LEU A 18 -8.26 9.35 -49.32
N SER A 19 -7.31 10.27 -49.23
CA SER A 19 -6.07 10.09 -48.47
C SER A 19 -6.25 10.25 -46.95
N PHE A 20 -7.38 10.82 -46.50
CA PHE A 20 -7.67 11.04 -45.08
C PHE A 20 -8.62 9.99 -44.46
N SER A 21 -9.16 9.06 -45.24
CA SER A 21 -10.13 8.05 -44.79
C SER A 21 -9.55 6.65 -44.53
N LEU A 22 -8.23 6.47 -44.55
CA LEU A 22 -7.57 5.20 -44.20
C LEU A 22 -6.34 5.53 -43.33
N PRO A 23 -6.48 5.51 -41.99
CA PRO A 23 -6.29 4.24 -41.28
C PRO A 23 -7.18 4.14 -40.01
N LEU A 24 -8.34 3.50 -40.09
CA LEU A 24 -9.07 3.10 -38.88
C LEU A 24 -9.57 1.66 -38.90
N LEU A 25 -9.22 0.89 -39.94
CA LEU A 25 -9.67 -0.50 -40.13
C LEU A 25 -8.56 -1.55 -39.98
N ALA A 26 -7.36 -1.14 -39.54
CA ALA A 26 -6.21 -2.05 -39.36
C ALA A 26 -5.82 -2.28 -37.88
N GLN A 27 -6.72 -2.05 -36.92
CA GLN A 27 -6.50 -2.37 -35.50
C GLN A 27 -7.48 -3.45 -35.01
N GLY A 28 -7.58 -4.56 -35.76
CA GLY A 28 -8.52 -5.64 -35.48
C GLY A 28 -7.90 -7.04 -35.46
N GLN A 29 -6.58 -7.14 -35.52
CA GLN A 29 -5.83 -8.40 -35.35
C GLN A 29 -4.71 -8.22 -34.33
N ASP A 30 -5.00 -7.51 -33.24
CA ASP A 30 -4.14 -7.57 -32.08
C ASP A 30 -4.21 -9.02 -31.56
N GLU A 31 -3.14 -9.77 -31.84
CA GLU A 31 -2.78 -10.98 -31.12
C GLU A 31 -3.10 -10.71 -29.65
N ILE A 32 -4.06 -11.42 -29.03
CA ILE A 32 -4.55 -11.15 -27.67
C ILE A 32 -3.34 -10.89 -26.78
N SER A 33 -3.03 -9.60 -26.59
CA SER A 33 -1.87 -9.20 -25.83
C SER A 33 -2.29 -9.28 -24.39
N TYR A 34 -1.42 -9.87 -23.59
CA TYR A 34 -1.65 -9.97 -22.17
C TYR A 34 -0.68 -9.00 -21.54
N PRO A 35 -1.10 -7.75 -21.30
CA PRO A 35 -0.23 -6.71 -20.76
C PRO A 35 0.39 -7.10 -19.41
N GLU A 36 -0.14 -8.11 -18.70
CA GLU A 36 0.51 -8.67 -17.51
C GLU A 36 1.88 -9.30 -17.79
N LEU A 37 2.10 -9.80 -19.01
CA LEU A 37 3.39 -10.35 -19.45
C LEU A 37 4.39 -9.26 -19.87
N GLU A 38 3.91 -8.03 -20.05
CA GLU A 38 4.68 -6.86 -20.46
C GLU A 38 5.14 -6.01 -19.27
N VAL A 39 4.62 -6.26 -18.06
CA VAL A 39 5.06 -5.59 -16.83
C VAL A 39 6.53 -5.95 -16.56
N THR A 40 7.38 -4.93 -16.46
CA THR A 40 8.80 -5.08 -16.15
C THR A 40 9.13 -4.38 -14.82
N PRO A 41 9.69 -5.10 -13.82
CA PRO A 41 9.82 -6.55 -13.75
C PRO A 41 8.46 -7.25 -13.62
N ARG A 42 8.38 -8.49 -14.09
CA ARG A 42 7.18 -9.33 -13.92
C ARG A 42 6.91 -9.62 -12.46
N ALA A 43 5.71 -10.04 -12.12
CA ALA A 43 5.38 -10.38 -10.72
C ALA A 43 6.26 -11.53 -10.22
N SER A 44 6.46 -12.57 -11.04
CA SER A 44 7.32 -13.70 -10.71
C SER A 44 8.81 -13.32 -10.55
N GLU A 45 9.30 -12.39 -11.38
CA GLU A 45 10.66 -11.86 -11.29
C GLU A 45 10.86 -10.99 -10.06
N ARG A 46 9.90 -10.10 -9.76
CA ARG A 46 9.96 -9.28 -8.55
C ARG A 46 9.96 -10.14 -7.30
N LEU A 47 9.13 -11.17 -7.30
CA LEU A 47 9.04 -12.13 -6.21
C LEU A 47 10.36 -12.92 -6.04
N LYS A 48 11.05 -13.25 -7.13
CA LYS A 48 12.42 -13.81 -7.09
C LYS A 48 13.42 -12.84 -6.47
N ILE A 49 13.40 -11.58 -6.89
CA ILE A 49 14.31 -10.55 -6.36
C ILE A 49 14.09 -10.37 -4.85
N GLU A 50 12.83 -10.22 -4.43
CA GLU A 50 12.51 -10.03 -3.01
C GLU A 50 12.78 -11.31 -2.17
N ALA A 51 12.56 -12.50 -2.73
CA ALA A 51 12.96 -13.75 -2.07
C ALA A 51 14.48 -13.86 -1.87
N GLN A 52 15.27 -13.38 -2.84
CA GLN A 52 16.73 -13.32 -2.70
C GLN A 52 17.15 -12.33 -1.62
N LYS A 53 16.53 -11.15 -1.56
CA LYS A 53 16.79 -10.14 -0.53
C LYS A 53 16.39 -10.61 0.88
N GLU A 54 15.26 -11.31 0.99
CA GLU A 54 14.87 -11.96 2.25
C GLU A 54 15.91 -13.00 2.67
N LYS A 55 16.46 -13.77 1.72
CA LYS A 55 17.46 -14.81 2.01
C LYS A 55 18.83 -14.24 2.39
N SER A 56 19.26 -13.17 1.73
CA SER A 56 20.54 -12.50 2.00
C SER A 56 20.50 -11.67 3.29
N GLY A 57 19.32 -11.42 3.87
CA GLY A 57 19.17 -10.52 5.02
C GLY A 57 19.47 -9.06 4.65
N GLU A 58 19.39 -8.73 3.36
CA GLU A 58 19.70 -7.38 2.84
C GLU A 58 18.69 -6.34 3.32
N HIS A 59 17.48 -6.78 3.69
CA HIS A 59 16.54 -5.93 4.37
C HIS A 59 16.88 -5.84 5.86
N PRO A 60 17.14 -4.62 6.36
CA PRO A 60 17.35 -4.43 7.77
C PRO A 60 16.15 -4.92 8.56
N TRP A 61 16.43 -5.42 9.76
CA TRP A 61 15.45 -5.89 10.70
C TRP A 61 14.32 -4.86 10.95
N TYR A 62 14.62 -3.56 10.82
CA TYR A 62 13.64 -2.49 10.97
C TYR A 62 12.71 -2.23 9.77
N ALA A 63 12.96 -2.82 8.60
CA ALA A 63 12.22 -2.44 7.37
C ALA A 63 10.76 -2.96 7.32
N TYR A 64 10.42 -3.96 8.14
CA TYR A 64 9.13 -4.66 8.02
C TYR A 64 8.06 -4.16 9.00
N ASN A 65 8.41 -4.00 10.28
CA ASN A 65 7.43 -3.76 11.35
C ASN A 65 7.75 -2.56 12.24
N LEU A 66 8.72 -1.70 11.88
CA LEU A 66 9.20 -0.63 12.76
C LEU A 66 8.09 0.34 13.22
N PRO A 67 7.16 0.82 12.37
CA PRO A 67 6.10 1.71 12.84
C PRO A 67 5.25 1.08 13.96
N ILE A 68 4.97 -0.22 13.84
CA ILE A 68 4.23 -0.98 14.85
C ILE A 68 5.07 -1.18 16.11
N GLN A 69 6.35 -1.51 15.97
CA GLN A 69 7.27 -1.68 17.10
C GLN A 69 7.45 -0.38 17.90
N VAL A 70 7.57 0.77 17.22
CA VAL A 70 7.70 2.08 17.87
C VAL A 70 6.42 2.45 18.62
N SER A 71 5.26 2.24 18.00
CA SER A 71 3.95 2.39 18.65
C SER A 71 3.84 1.50 19.91
N ALA A 72 4.15 0.21 19.78
CA ALA A 72 4.09 -0.75 20.86
C ALA A 72 5.07 -0.44 21.99
N LEU A 73 6.29 -0.03 21.66
CA LEU A 73 7.31 0.38 22.62
C LEU A 73 6.86 1.63 23.38
N SER A 74 6.30 2.62 22.69
CA SER A 74 5.79 3.83 23.37
C SER A 74 4.64 3.51 24.32
N THR A 75 3.75 2.60 23.94
CA THR A 75 2.63 2.14 24.78
C THR A 75 3.14 1.35 25.98
N LEU A 76 4.14 0.48 25.78
CA LEU A 76 4.81 -0.24 26.86
C LEU A 76 5.47 0.72 27.86
N VAL A 77 6.21 1.71 27.36
CA VAL A 77 6.88 2.73 28.18
C VAL A 77 5.85 3.56 28.95
N GLY A 78 4.73 3.94 28.33
CA GLY A 78 3.62 4.61 29.01
C GLY A 78 3.05 3.76 30.16
N GLY A 79 2.87 2.45 29.92
CA GLY A 79 2.44 1.49 30.95
C GLY A 79 3.44 1.40 32.11
N LEU A 80 4.74 1.26 31.82
CA LEU A 80 5.81 1.22 32.83
C LEU A 80 5.88 2.52 33.63
N ALA A 81 5.74 3.67 32.97
CA ALA A 81 5.73 4.98 33.61
C ALA A 81 4.53 5.13 34.56
N LEU A 82 3.36 4.62 34.19
CA LEU A 82 2.18 4.64 35.04
C LEU A 82 2.31 3.66 36.23
N THR A 83 2.92 2.49 36.03
CA THR A 83 3.22 1.55 37.13
C THR A 83 4.20 2.13 38.14
N SER A 84 5.26 2.80 37.67
CA SER A 84 6.31 3.36 38.54
C SER A 84 5.88 4.62 39.29
N ASN A 85 4.96 5.41 38.72
CA ASN A 85 4.44 6.64 39.31
C ASN A 85 3.05 6.46 39.93
N GLN A 86 2.68 5.23 40.34
CA GLN A 86 1.43 5.03 41.04
C GLN A 86 1.42 5.89 42.31
N PRO A 87 0.42 6.78 42.48
CA PRO A 87 0.41 7.70 43.61
C PRO A 87 0.27 6.91 44.91
N THR A 88 1.32 6.89 45.72
CA THR A 88 1.28 6.34 47.07
C THR A 88 0.52 7.33 47.96
N PHE A 89 -0.80 7.22 47.99
CA PHE A 89 -1.66 8.24 48.61
C PHE A 89 -1.69 8.09 50.15
N SER A 90 -0.95 8.94 50.86
CA SER A 90 -0.84 8.98 52.34
C SER A 90 -1.76 10.04 52.98
N GLY A 91 -3.05 10.05 52.64
CA GLY A 91 -4.01 11.04 53.17
C GLY A 91 -5.27 10.43 53.78
N ILE A 92 -5.81 11.03 54.85
CA ILE A 92 -7.09 10.65 55.47
C ILE A 92 -8.22 11.32 54.65
N GLY A 93 -8.83 10.58 53.73
CA GLY A 93 -9.89 11.07 52.85
C GLY A 93 -10.61 9.91 52.18
N ASP A 94 -11.83 10.16 51.69
CA ASP A 94 -12.84 9.18 51.26
C ASP A 94 -12.25 7.97 50.52
N THR A 95 -12.25 6.81 51.20
CA THR A 95 -11.45 5.63 50.81
C THR A 95 -11.98 4.96 49.54
N LEU A 96 -13.29 5.05 49.29
CA LEU A 96 -13.93 4.31 48.20
C LEU A 96 -13.59 4.87 46.81
N GLU A 97 -13.59 6.18 46.62
CA GLU A 97 -13.22 6.80 45.34
C GLU A 97 -11.73 6.64 45.04
N ARG A 98 -10.90 6.67 46.09
CA ARG A 98 -9.46 6.43 45.99
C ARG A 98 -9.16 5.01 45.53
N ASP A 99 -9.79 4.02 46.14
CA ASP A 99 -9.58 2.61 45.77
C ASP A 99 -9.98 2.35 44.32
N LYS A 100 -11.08 2.99 43.85
CA LYS A 100 -11.50 2.93 42.45
C LYS A 100 -10.47 3.55 41.50
N LYS A 101 -9.93 4.73 41.82
CA LYS A 101 -8.90 5.38 40.98
C LYS A 101 -7.59 4.60 40.95
N LEU A 102 -7.12 4.10 42.09
CA LEU A 102 -5.91 3.27 42.16
C LEU A 102 -6.08 1.96 41.36
N THR A 103 -7.25 1.32 41.51
CA THR A 103 -7.58 0.11 40.74
C THR A 103 -7.61 0.41 39.24
N SER A 104 -8.23 1.52 38.83
CA SER A 104 -8.34 1.90 37.41
C SER A 104 -6.99 2.29 36.80
N ALA A 105 -6.14 3.02 37.54
CA ALA A 105 -4.78 3.35 37.12
C ALA A 105 -3.89 2.09 37.00
N SER A 106 -4.02 1.15 37.94
CA SER A 106 -3.32 -0.14 37.89
C SER A 106 -3.77 -1.00 36.71
N GLN A 107 -5.08 -1.03 36.43
CA GLN A 107 -5.64 -1.69 35.25
C GLN A 107 -5.15 -1.04 33.96
N ALA A 108 -5.14 0.30 33.88
CA ALA A 108 -4.65 1.03 32.71
C ALA A 108 -3.16 0.78 32.45
N ALA A 109 -2.34 0.77 33.50
CA ALA A 109 -0.93 0.45 33.41
C ALA A 109 -0.73 -0.99 32.90
N SER A 110 -1.43 -1.95 33.50
CA SER A 110 -1.36 -3.37 33.11
C SER A 110 -1.81 -3.59 31.66
N PHE A 111 -2.86 -2.88 31.23
CA PHE A 111 -3.36 -2.95 29.87
C PHE A 111 -2.35 -2.38 28.87
N GLY A 112 -1.77 -1.21 29.14
CA GLY A 112 -0.70 -0.63 28.33
C GLY A 112 0.52 -1.54 28.23
N LEU A 113 0.94 -2.13 29.35
CA LEU A 113 2.04 -3.10 29.39
C LEU A 113 1.75 -4.33 28.52
N MET A 114 0.57 -4.93 28.69
CA MET A 114 0.17 -6.13 27.97
C MET A 114 0.08 -5.86 26.47
N VAL A 115 -0.59 -4.78 26.06
CA VAL A 115 -0.74 -4.43 24.64
C VAL A 115 0.62 -4.17 24.00
N GLY A 116 1.48 -3.36 24.64
CA GLY A 116 2.82 -3.08 24.14
C GLY A 116 3.69 -4.34 24.04
N ALA A 117 3.69 -5.18 25.08
CA ALA A 117 4.48 -6.41 25.10
C ALA A 117 4.02 -7.45 24.05
N ILE A 118 2.70 -7.64 23.88
CA ILE A 118 2.15 -8.55 22.88
C ILE A 118 2.58 -8.12 21.48
N TRP A 119 2.50 -6.83 21.15
CA TRP A 119 2.88 -6.34 19.82
C TRP A 119 4.38 -6.43 19.56
N LEU A 120 5.22 -6.11 20.56
CA LEU A 120 6.67 -6.26 20.42
C LEU A 120 7.05 -7.73 20.24
N GLY A 121 6.49 -8.62 21.06
CA GLY A 121 6.72 -10.06 20.95
C GLY A 121 6.23 -10.61 19.60
N TYR A 122 5.03 -10.23 19.17
CA TYR A 122 4.44 -10.69 17.92
C TYR A 122 5.22 -10.21 16.70
N THR A 123 5.61 -8.94 16.66
CA THR A 123 6.39 -8.39 15.53
C THR A 123 7.81 -8.96 15.49
N ALA A 124 8.45 -9.18 16.64
CA ALA A 124 9.75 -9.86 16.72
C ALA A 124 9.65 -11.31 16.23
N TYR A 125 8.60 -12.04 16.62
CA TYR A 125 8.35 -13.41 16.15
C TYR A 125 8.13 -13.47 14.63
N MET A 126 7.24 -12.62 14.11
CA MET A 126 6.96 -12.52 12.67
C MET A 126 8.24 -12.27 11.89
N GLN A 127 9.09 -11.39 12.40
CA GLN A 127 10.32 -11.03 11.75
C GLN A 127 11.35 -12.17 11.65
N THR A 128 11.36 -13.10 12.61
CA THR A 128 12.28 -14.25 12.56
C THR A 128 11.73 -15.44 11.77
N THR A 129 10.41 -15.60 11.73
CA THR A 129 9.79 -16.83 11.23
C THR A 129 9.06 -16.64 9.91
N TYR A 130 8.60 -15.43 9.60
CA TYR A 130 7.78 -15.17 8.42
C TYR A 130 8.65 -14.69 7.24
N SER A 131 8.81 -15.53 6.21
CA SER A 131 9.52 -15.22 4.97
C SER A 131 8.60 -15.41 3.75
N PRO A 132 7.61 -14.52 3.57
CA PRO A 132 6.53 -14.71 2.59
C PRO A 132 7.04 -14.79 1.15
N TYR A 133 8.07 -14.01 0.78
CA TYR A 133 8.56 -14.01 -0.60
C TYR A 133 9.35 -15.28 -0.91
N GLN A 134 10.17 -15.79 0.02
CA GLN A 134 10.85 -17.08 -0.17
C GLN A 134 9.89 -18.24 -0.38
N ASP A 135 8.85 -18.34 0.45
CA ASP A 135 7.90 -19.46 0.39
C ASP A 135 6.99 -19.37 -0.84
N ALA A 136 6.58 -18.15 -1.20
CA ALA A 136 5.93 -17.92 -2.47
C ALA A 136 6.84 -18.27 -3.65
N TYR A 137 8.14 -17.94 -3.60
CA TYR A 137 9.05 -18.18 -4.72
C TYR A 137 9.24 -19.67 -4.96
N LYS A 138 9.45 -20.44 -3.89
CA LYS A 138 9.55 -21.92 -3.96
C LYS A 138 8.29 -22.56 -4.56
N THR A 139 7.13 -21.94 -4.37
CA THR A 139 5.85 -22.44 -4.90
C THR A 139 5.73 -22.08 -6.39
N ILE A 140 5.95 -20.81 -6.74
CA ILE A 140 5.81 -20.29 -8.11
C ILE A 140 6.90 -20.82 -9.04
N SER A 141 8.13 -21.02 -8.56
CA SER A 141 9.25 -21.48 -9.37
C SER A 141 9.06 -22.90 -9.91
N LYS A 142 8.22 -23.71 -9.26
CA LYS A 142 7.90 -25.09 -9.68
C LYS A 142 6.83 -25.14 -10.77
N GLN A 143 6.11 -24.04 -11.02
CA GLN A 143 5.09 -24.01 -12.06
C GLN A 143 5.73 -23.87 -13.44
N ALA A 144 5.34 -24.76 -14.35
CA ALA A 144 5.68 -24.68 -15.76
C ALA A 144 5.10 -23.41 -16.38
N GLY A 145 5.81 -22.87 -17.36
CA GLY A 145 5.40 -21.68 -18.12
C GLY A 145 5.67 -21.87 -19.60
N SER A 146 5.46 -23.07 -20.13
CA SER A 146 5.72 -23.36 -21.54
C SER A 146 4.68 -22.68 -22.44
N ASN A 147 3.41 -22.67 -22.01
CA ASN A 147 2.31 -22.08 -22.77
C ASN A 147 1.96 -20.65 -22.30
N LYS A 148 1.46 -19.79 -23.20
CA LYS A 148 1.00 -18.41 -22.88
C LYS A 148 0.01 -18.41 -21.72
N ARG A 149 -0.98 -19.30 -21.75
CA ARG A 149 -1.97 -19.50 -20.66
C ARG A 149 -1.34 -19.85 -19.31
N GLU A 150 -0.32 -20.71 -19.31
CA GLU A 150 0.37 -21.12 -18.09
C GLU A 150 1.23 -19.99 -17.53
N GLN A 151 1.93 -19.25 -18.39
CA GLN A 151 2.67 -18.04 -17.99
C GLN A 151 1.74 -17.02 -17.33
N LEU A 152 0.55 -16.80 -17.90
CA LEU A 152 -0.45 -15.89 -17.30
C LEU A 152 -0.93 -16.36 -15.95
N THR A 153 -1.19 -17.67 -15.82
CA THR A 153 -1.62 -18.25 -14.55
C THR A 153 -0.53 -18.10 -13.49
N LYS A 154 0.73 -18.34 -13.88
CA LYS A 154 1.90 -18.16 -13.02
C LYS A 154 2.06 -16.70 -12.59
N GLU A 155 1.93 -15.75 -13.50
CA GLU A 155 2.04 -14.32 -13.17
C GLU A 155 0.90 -13.87 -12.27
N ARG A 156 -0.35 -14.28 -12.52
CA ARG A 156 -1.49 -13.96 -11.64
C ARG A 156 -1.30 -14.53 -10.23
N LEU A 157 -0.85 -15.77 -10.12
CA LEU A 157 -0.57 -16.37 -8.81
C LEU A 157 0.61 -15.66 -8.11
N ALA A 158 1.64 -15.25 -8.87
CA ALA A 158 2.74 -14.48 -8.32
C ALA A 158 2.28 -13.10 -7.82
N GLU A 159 1.39 -12.42 -8.55
CA GLU A 159 0.77 -11.16 -8.11
C GLU A 159 -0.02 -11.33 -6.81
N GLU A 160 -0.84 -12.39 -6.71
CA GLU A 160 -1.60 -12.69 -5.49
C GLU A 160 -0.70 -12.89 -4.29
N ARG A 161 0.42 -13.63 -4.48
CA ARG A 161 1.42 -13.85 -3.44
C ARG A 161 2.24 -12.61 -3.08
N LEU A 162 2.44 -11.68 -4.01
CA LEU A 162 2.99 -10.36 -3.71
C LEU A 162 2.00 -9.50 -2.91
N ALA A 163 0.70 -9.61 -3.19
CA ALA A 163 -0.34 -8.81 -2.54
C ALA A 163 -0.70 -9.28 -1.12
N GLU A 164 -0.55 -10.57 -0.83
CA GLU A 164 -0.86 -11.18 0.45
C GLU A 164 -0.14 -10.54 1.65
N PRO A 165 1.19 -10.43 1.69
CA PRO A 165 1.90 -9.84 2.84
C PRO A 165 1.52 -8.36 3.05
N ALA A 166 1.34 -7.59 1.97
CA ALA A 166 0.88 -6.20 2.06
C ALA A 166 -0.52 -6.09 2.69
N ARG A 167 -1.46 -6.97 2.33
CA ARG A 167 -2.82 -6.99 2.91
C ARG A 167 -2.81 -7.37 4.39
N ILE A 168 -2.00 -8.37 4.75
CA ILE A 168 -1.84 -8.80 6.14
C ILE A 168 -1.26 -7.65 6.98
N HIS A 169 -0.21 -7.00 6.49
CA HIS A 169 0.42 -5.89 7.19
C HIS A 169 -0.53 -4.70 7.39
N ARG A 170 -1.30 -4.30 6.37
CA ARG A 170 -2.30 -3.22 6.53
C ARG A 170 -3.30 -3.51 7.64
N ARG A 171 -3.85 -4.72 7.66
CA ARG A 171 -4.79 -5.15 8.70
C ARG A 171 -4.13 -5.12 10.08
N MET A 172 -2.89 -5.59 10.15
CA MET A 172 -2.08 -5.57 11.37
C MET A 172 -1.81 -4.13 11.84
N ALA A 173 -1.50 -3.20 10.93
CA ALA A 173 -1.29 -1.78 11.23
C ALA A 173 -2.57 -1.15 11.81
N TYR A 174 -3.73 -1.36 11.19
CA TYR A 174 -5.01 -0.87 11.73
C TYR A 174 -5.31 -1.46 13.12
N PHE A 175 -5.10 -2.76 13.29
CA PHE A 175 -5.35 -3.42 14.57
C PHE A 175 -4.37 -2.94 15.66
N SER A 176 -3.12 -2.71 15.28
CA SER A 176 -2.10 -2.14 16.16
C SER A 176 -2.43 -0.72 16.57
N VAL A 177 -2.83 0.13 15.62
CA VAL A 177 -3.28 1.50 15.90
C VAL A 177 -4.45 1.48 16.87
N LEU A 178 -5.49 0.68 16.60
CA LEU A 178 -6.68 0.61 17.44
C LEU A 178 -6.34 0.20 18.88
N THR A 179 -5.54 -0.85 19.05
CA THR A 179 -5.21 -1.39 20.38
C THR A 179 -4.24 -0.50 21.15
N ASN A 180 -3.20 0.05 20.50
CA ASN A 180 -2.24 0.95 21.15
C ASN A 180 -2.87 2.32 21.44
N LEU A 181 -3.69 2.87 20.54
CA LEU A 181 -4.44 4.11 20.78
C LEU A 181 -5.44 3.92 21.92
N GLY A 182 -6.19 2.81 21.92
CA GLY A 182 -7.12 2.49 22.99
C GLY A 182 -6.43 2.36 24.35
N ALA A 183 -5.30 1.65 24.40
CA ALA A 183 -4.50 1.54 25.62
C ALA A 183 -3.94 2.89 26.07
N SER A 184 -3.41 3.69 25.15
CA SER A 184 -2.87 5.01 25.44
C SER A 184 -3.94 5.99 25.92
N ALA A 185 -5.12 6.00 25.28
CA ALA A 185 -6.24 6.81 25.71
C ALA A 185 -6.72 6.43 27.13
N PHE A 186 -6.82 5.13 27.41
CA PHE A 186 -7.17 4.64 28.74
C PHE A 186 -6.13 5.02 29.80
N MET A 187 -4.83 5.00 29.45
CA MET A 187 -3.77 5.52 30.31
C MET A 187 -3.87 7.02 30.53
N VAL A 188 -4.15 7.83 29.49
CA VAL A 188 -4.32 9.29 29.61
C VAL A 188 -5.46 9.65 30.54
N GLU A 189 -6.59 8.93 30.48
CA GLU A 189 -7.75 9.17 31.33
C GLU A 189 -7.47 8.82 32.81
N ASN A 190 -6.61 7.84 33.06
CA ASN A 190 -6.33 7.30 34.39
C ASN A 190 -4.96 7.72 34.96
N SER A 191 -4.35 8.78 34.41
CA SER A 191 -3.05 9.29 34.84
C SER A 191 -3.04 10.81 35.01
N GLU A 192 -2.19 11.28 35.91
CA GLU A 192 -1.94 12.69 36.16
C GLU A 192 -0.43 12.97 36.09
N GLY A 193 -0.02 14.21 35.81
CA GLY A 193 1.39 14.61 35.74
C GLY A 193 2.17 14.03 34.56
N ASP A 194 3.44 13.67 34.79
CA ASP A 194 4.36 13.18 33.75
C ASP A 194 3.89 11.90 33.03
N PRO A 195 3.33 10.87 33.72
CA PRO A 195 2.78 9.68 33.06
C PRO A 195 1.68 10.02 32.04
N ARG A 196 0.89 11.07 32.28
CA ARG A 196 -0.15 11.52 31.36
C ARG A 196 0.44 12.09 30.07
N ILE A 197 1.53 12.84 30.17
CA ILE A 197 2.26 13.38 29.00
C ILE A 197 2.82 12.21 28.17
N LEU A 198 3.41 11.21 28.84
CA LEU A 198 3.93 10.02 28.16
C LEU A 198 2.82 9.20 27.49
N ALA A 199 1.67 9.03 28.15
CA ALA A 199 0.51 8.35 27.57
C ALA A 199 -0.12 9.14 26.39
N ALA A 200 -0.11 10.47 26.45
CA ALA A 200 -0.56 11.31 25.34
C ALA A 200 0.41 11.22 24.15
N PHE A 201 1.71 11.18 24.43
CA PHE A 201 2.73 10.94 23.42
C PHE A 201 2.57 9.55 22.79
N SER A 202 2.36 8.49 23.59
CA SER A 202 2.12 7.14 23.05
C SER A 202 0.85 7.08 22.20
N ALA A 203 -0.20 7.83 22.56
CA ALA A 203 -1.40 7.96 21.73
C ALA A 203 -1.08 8.57 20.36
N ALA A 204 -0.27 9.63 20.30
CA ALA A 204 0.15 10.22 19.02
C ALA A 204 1.03 9.25 18.20
N VAL A 205 1.99 8.59 18.85
CA VAL A 205 2.90 7.62 18.21
C VAL A 205 2.14 6.38 17.72
N SER A 206 1.01 6.04 18.35
CA SER A 206 0.18 4.91 17.92
C SER A 206 -0.38 5.05 16.50
N LEU A 207 -0.41 6.27 15.95
CA LEU A 207 -0.86 6.55 14.58
C LEU A 207 0.24 6.35 13.53
N LEU A 208 1.51 6.18 13.93
CA LEU A 208 2.63 5.99 12.99
C LEU A 208 2.40 4.89 11.95
N PRO A 209 1.84 3.70 12.28
CA PRO A 209 1.60 2.67 11.28
C PRO A 209 0.66 3.07 10.14
N LEU A 210 -0.11 4.15 10.26
CA LEU A 210 -0.96 4.66 9.18
C LEU A 210 -0.22 5.57 8.19
N PHE A 211 0.88 6.19 8.62
CA PHE A 211 1.63 7.14 7.81
C PHE A 211 2.86 6.54 7.16
N PHE A 212 3.35 5.41 7.68
CA PHE A 212 4.57 4.77 7.21
C PHE A 212 4.27 3.39 6.66
N ASP A 213 4.41 3.26 5.33
CA ASP A 213 4.31 1.98 4.63
C ASP A 213 5.43 1.02 5.10
N SER A 214 5.08 -0.25 5.32
CA SER A 214 6.08 -1.29 5.48
C SER A 214 6.74 -1.65 4.15
N HIS A 215 7.89 -2.32 4.21
CA HIS A 215 8.54 -2.87 3.02
C HIS A 215 7.60 -3.74 2.17
N TRP A 216 6.76 -4.56 2.81
CA TRP A 216 5.78 -5.39 2.11
C TRP A 216 4.77 -4.56 1.30
N GLU A 217 4.28 -3.49 1.91
CA GLU A 217 3.38 -2.56 1.24
C GLU A 217 4.07 -1.78 0.13
N ALA A 218 5.29 -1.30 0.38
CA ALA A 218 6.08 -0.56 -0.59
C ALA A 218 6.41 -1.40 -1.85
N VAL A 219 6.76 -2.68 -1.68
CA VAL A 219 7.00 -3.60 -2.80
C VAL A 219 5.74 -3.79 -3.65
N TYR A 220 4.60 -4.05 -3.00
CA TYR A 220 3.34 -4.25 -3.69
C TYR A 220 2.85 -2.96 -4.38
N ASN A 221 2.92 -1.81 -3.69
CA ASN A 221 2.56 -0.50 -4.23
C ASN A 221 3.42 -0.16 -5.45
N LYS A 222 4.74 -0.39 -5.40
CA LYS A 222 5.63 -0.22 -6.56
C LYS A 222 5.28 -1.14 -7.73
N HIS A 223 4.83 -2.37 -7.45
CA HIS A 223 4.40 -3.28 -8.52
C HIS A 223 3.09 -2.79 -9.16
N GLN A 224 2.12 -2.34 -8.35
CA GLN A 224 0.90 -1.72 -8.83
C GLN A 224 1.17 -0.43 -9.62
N GLU A 225 2.19 0.35 -9.25
CA GLU A 225 2.61 1.53 -10.01
C GLU A 225 3.09 1.16 -11.43
N TYR A 226 3.92 0.13 -11.56
CA TYR A 226 4.37 -0.35 -12.89
C TYR A 226 3.20 -0.90 -13.71
N LYS A 227 2.28 -1.61 -13.06
CA LYS A 227 1.05 -2.06 -13.71
C LYS A 227 0.23 -0.85 -14.19
N LYS A 228 0.00 0.15 -13.35
CA LYS A 228 -0.72 1.37 -13.75
C LYS A 228 -0.06 2.13 -14.91
N LYS A 229 1.26 2.05 -15.09
CA LYS A 229 1.95 2.66 -16.24
C LYS A 229 1.64 1.99 -17.57
N ILE A 230 1.29 0.70 -17.56
CA ILE A 230 0.95 -0.08 -18.76
C ILE A 230 -0.56 -0.07 -19.00
N TYR A 231 -1.36 -0.15 -17.93
CA TYR A 231 -2.81 -0.27 -17.98
C TYR A 231 -3.56 1.06 -17.79
N GLY A 232 -2.85 2.14 -17.46
CA GLY A 232 -3.45 3.43 -17.14
C GLY A 232 -3.95 4.14 -18.41
N PRO A 233 -5.07 4.86 -18.34
CA PRO A 233 -5.51 5.67 -19.46
C PRO A 233 -4.46 6.75 -19.74
N VAL A 234 -3.96 6.79 -20.97
CA VAL A 234 -3.09 7.87 -21.42
C VAL A 234 -3.99 9.01 -21.85
N ALA A 235 -3.97 10.09 -21.07
CA ALA A 235 -4.63 11.33 -21.45
C ALA A 235 -3.86 11.96 -22.60
N TYR A 236 -4.54 12.23 -23.70
CA TYR A 236 -3.99 12.96 -24.83
C TYR A 236 -4.88 14.16 -25.14
N SER A 237 -4.27 15.31 -25.41
CA SER A 237 -4.97 16.45 -25.95
C SER A 237 -5.14 16.26 -27.45
N PHE A 238 -6.35 16.45 -27.95
CA PHE A 238 -6.60 16.51 -29.39
C PHE A 238 -7.37 17.79 -29.71
N LEU A 239 -7.09 18.36 -30.89
CA LEU A 239 -7.91 19.42 -31.44
C LEU A 239 -8.96 18.76 -32.33
N PHE A 240 -10.24 18.99 -32.04
CA PHE A 240 -11.30 18.61 -32.98
C PHE A 240 -11.87 19.87 -33.62
N GLN A 241 -12.16 19.77 -34.91
CA GLN A 241 -12.69 20.85 -35.71
C GLN A 241 -14.22 20.71 -35.74
N ASP A 242 -14.92 21.74 -35.27
CA ASP A 242 -16.38 21.81 -35.34
C ASP A 242 -16.83 22.05 -36.80
N PRO A 243 -18.08 21.73 -37.18
CA PRO A 243 -18.63 22.02 -38.51
C PRO A 243 -18.52 23.51 -38.90
N ASP A 244 -18.49 24.40 -37.90
CA ASP A 244 -18.34 25.85 -38.05
C ASP A 244 -16.87 26.30 -38.24
N LYS A 245 -15.94 25.36 -38.43
CA LYS A 245 -14.49 25.56 -38.64
C LYS A 245 -13.73 26.15 -37.44
N SER A 246 -14.34 26.24 -36.26
CA SER A 246 -13.62 26.53 -35.01
C SER A 246 -12.89 25.29 -34.50
N PHE A 247 -11.66 25.47 -34.00
CA PHE A 247 -10.91 24.41 -33.33
C PHE A 247 -11.14 24.50 -31.83
N HIS A 248 -11.55 23.39 -31.23
CA HIS A 248 -11.71 23.28 -29.79
C HIS A 248 -10.70 22.29 -29.21
N PRO A 249 -10.05 22.63 -28.08
CA PRO A 249 -9.23 21.68 -27.36
C PRO A 249 -10.13 20.64 -26.68
N GLY A 250 -9.87 19.36 -26.97
CA GLY A 250 -10.47 18.21 -26.32
C GLY A 250 -9.44 17.43 -25.52
N ILE A 251 -9.89 16.80 -24.44
CA ILE A 251 -9.10 15.81 -23.69
C ILE A 251 -9.69 14.44 -24.01
N GLY A 252 -8.86 13.57 -24.58
CA GLY A 252 -9.20 12.18 -24.87
C GLY A 252 -8.51 11.26 -23.88
N LEU A 253 -9.21 10.20 -23.48
CA LEU A 253 -8.62 9.10 -22.72
C LEU A 253 -8.42 7.94 -23.70
N LYS A 254 -7.16 7.54 -23.92
CA LYS A 254 -6.85 6.30 -24.65
C LYS A 254 -6.55 5.23 -23.62
N ILE A 255 -7.31 4.13 -23.66
CA ILE A 255 -6.97 2.91 -22.94
C ILE A 255 -6.07 2.10 -23.87
N GLN A 256 -4.86 1.78 -23.41
CA GLN A 256 -3.93 0.92 -24.13
C GLN A 256 -4.21 -0.52 -23.66
N PHE A 257 -4.63 -1.38 -24.58
CA PHE A 257 -4.80 -2.83 -24.36
C PHE A 257 -3.69 -3.59 -25.07
#